data_AF-R6N5R0-F1
#
_entry.id   AF-R6N5R0-F1
#
_cell.length_a   1.000
_cell.length_b   1.000
_cell.length_c   1.000
_cell.angle_alpha   90.00
_cell.angle_beta   90.00
_cell.angle_gamma   90.00
#
_symmetry.space_group_name_H-M   'P 1'
#
loop_
_entity.id
_entity.type
_entity.pdbx_description
1 polymer ?
#
loop_
_entity_poly.entity_id
_entity_poly.type
_entity_poly.pdbx_seq_one_letter_code
_entity_poly.pdbx_strand_id
1 'polypeptide(L)' 'MFFRLVKQMAEREDVTEKLKADDQMEWVDRMNNIRSRAKEVINNELIFS' A
#
# COMPACT_ATOMS: atom_id res chain seq x y z
N MET A 1 -10.46 -8.02 -0.34
CA MET A 1 -10.13 -7.15 0.81
C MET A 1 -8.77 -6.48 0.66
N PHE A 2 -7.69 -7.26 0.46
CA PHE A 2 -6.31 -6.75 0.29
C PHE A 2 -6.11 -5.67 -0.77
N PHE A 3 -6.48 -5.92 -2.03
CA PHE A 3 -6.28 -4.93 -3.10
C PHE A 3 -7.03 -3.61 -2.86
N ARG A 4 -8.16 -3.65 -2.15
CA ARG A 4 -8.92 -2.45 -1.77
C ARG A 4 -8.16 -1.61 -0.74
N LEU A 5 -7.61 -2.25 0.30
CA LEU A 5 -6.80 -1.58 1.32
C LEU A 5 -5.53 -0.96 0.72
N VAL A 6 -4.82 -1.73 -0.12
CA VAL A 6 -3.63 -1.23 -0.83
C VAL A 6 -3.96 0.00 -1.67
N LYS A 7 -5.07 -0.03 -2.43
CA LYS A 7 -5.50 1.12 -3.23
C LYS A 7 -5.83 2.35 -2.37
N GLN A 8 -6.58 2.16 -1.29
CA GLN A 8 -6.95 3.26 -0.37
C GLN A 8 -5.73 3.88 0.32
N MET A 9 -4.76 3.06 0.72
CA MET A 9 -3.52 3.54 1.33
C MET A 9 -2.65 4.28 0.32
N ALA A 10 -2.53 3.77 -0.91
CA ALA A 10 -1.80 4.46 -1.98
C ALA A 10 -2.41 5.82 -2.32
N GLU A 11 -3.75 5.92 -2.40
CA GLU A 11 -4.46 7.18 -2.61
C GLU A 11 -4.24 8.16 -1.44
N ARG A 12 -4.20 7.66 -0.20
CA ARG A 12 -3.97 8.48 0.99
C ARG A 12 -2.55 8.99 1.13
N GLU A 13 -1.57 8.22 0.66
CA GLU A 13 -0.13 8.51 0.76
C GLU A 13 0.44 9.14 -0.52
N ASP A 14 -0.45 9.55 -1.43
CA ASP A 14 -0.14 10.18 -2.73
C ASP A 14 0.86 9.37 -3.58
N VAL A 15 0.78 8.04 -3.48
CA VAL A 15 1.59 7.10 -4.26
C VAL A 15 0.93 6.92 -5.62
N THR A 16 1.23 7.84 -6.53
CA THR A 16 0.59 7.95 -7.85
C THR A 16 1.50 7.45 -8.97
N GLU A 17 0.94 7.24 -10.17
CA GLU A 17 1.74 6.97 -11.37
C GLU A 17 2.62 8.16 -11.77
N LYS A 18 2.30 9.38 -11.30
CA LYS A 18 3.18 10.54 -11.47
C LYS A 18 4.46 10.36 -10.64
N LEU A 19 4.33 9.98 -9.36
CA LEU A 19 5.50 9.65 -8.52
C LEU A 19 6.34 8.56 -9.17
N LYS A 20 5.72 7.54 -9.77
CA LYS A 20 6.43 6.47 -10.48
C LYS A 20 7.23 6.96 -11.69
N ALA A 21 6.71 7.96 -12.40
CA ALA A 21 7.37 8.55 -13.56
C ALA A 21 8.53 9.48 -13.14
N ASP A 22 8.35 10.20 -12.03
CA ASP A 22 9.32 11.16 -11.50
C ASP A 22 10.43 10.45 -10.70
N ASP A 23 10.09 9.47 -9.85
CA ASP A 23 10.99 8.62 -9.08
C ASP A 23 10.42 7.19 -8.91
N GLN A 24 10.83 6.31 -9.82
CA GLN A 24 10.40 4.92 -9.82
C GLN A 24 10.85 4.14 -8.57
N MET A 25 12.02 4.43 -8.03
CA MET A 25 12.56 3.69 -6.88
C MET A 25 11.79 4.04 -5.61
N GLU A 26 11.54 5.33 -5.40
CA GLU A 26 10.69 5.78 -4.31
C GLU A 26 9.26 5.22 -4.42
N TRP A 27 8.70 5.19 -5.63
CA TRP A 27 7.38 4.59 -5.84
C TRP A 27 7.35 3.11 -5.45
N VAL A 28 8.37 2.33 -5.83
CA VAL A 28 8.47 0.90 -5.47
C VAL A 28 8.58 0.74 -3.95
N ASP A 29 9.41 1.54 -3.29
CA ASP A 29 9.59 1.47 -1.83
C ASP A 29 8.30 1.79 -1.08
N ARG A 30 7.61 2.87 -1.47
CA ARG A 30 6.31 3.24 -0.87
C ARG A 30 5.24 2.19 -1.15
N MET A 31 5.16 1.65 -2.37
CA MET A 31 4.22 0.57 -2.69
C MET A 31 4.50 -0.71 -1.91
N ASN A 32 5.76 -1.03 -1.66
CA ASN A 32 6.15 -2.18 -0.85
C ASN A 32 5.75 -1.98 0.62
N ASN A 33 5.98 -0.78 1.17
CA ASN A 33 5.56 -0.43 2.53
C ASN A 33 4.03 -0.58 2.70
N ILE A 34 3.25 -0.01 1.76
CA ILE A 34 1.78 -0.11 1.76
C ILE A 34 1.32 -1.57 1.73
N ARG A 35 1.92 -2.41 0.87
CA ARG A 35 1.58 -3.83 0.80
C ARG A 35 1.88 -4.56 2.11
N SER A 36 2.98 -4.24 2.79
CA SER A 36 3.31 -4.83 4.10
C SER A 36 2.25 -4.48 5.14
N ARG A 37 1.91 -3.18 5.27
CA ARG A 37 0.89 -2.71 6.22
C ARG A 37 -0.50 -3.26 5.91
N ALA A 38 -0.87 -3.36 4.63
CA ALA A 38 -2.14 -3.97 4.24
C ALA A 38 -2.21 -5.47 4.59
N LYS A 39 -1.08 -6.20 4.56
CA LYS A 39 -1.03 -7.58 5.05
C LYS A 39 -1.21 -7.63 6.57
N GLU A 40 -0.53 -6.75 7.31
CA GLU A 40 -0.64 -6.69 8.78
C GLU A 40 -2.07 -6.41 9.24
N VAL A 41 -2.76 -5.44 8.62
CA VAL A 41 -4.16 -5.15 8.93
C VAL A 41 -5.05 -6.38 8.75
N ILE A 42 -4.91 -7.08 7.61
CA ILE A 42 -5.71 -8.28 7.33
C ILE A 42 -5.36 -9.40 8.30
N ASN A 43 -4.08 -9.61 8.60
CA ASN A 43 -3.67 -10.65 9.54
C ASN A 43 -4.27 -10.39 10.93
N ASN A 44 -4.24 -9.13 11.39
CA ASN A 44 -4.86 -8.76 12.66
C ASN A 44 -6.37 -8.98 12.61
N GLU A 45 -7.06 -8.55 11.56
CA GLU A 45 -8.50 -8.79 11.40
C GLU A 45 -8.86 -10.28 11.35
N LEU A 46 -8.02 -11.14 10.77
CA LEU A 46 -8.23 -12.59 10.71
C LEU A 46 -7.91 -13.32 12.02
N ILE A 47 -6.92 -12.85 12.79
CA ILE A 47 -6.57 -13.42 14.10
C ILE A 47 -7.65 -13.10 15.16
N PHE A 48 -8.33 -11.95 15.03
CA PHE A 48 -9.42 -11.55 15.90
C PHE A 48 -10.82 -11.92 15.36
N SER A 49 -10.89 -12.77 14.32
CA SER A 49 -12.13 -13.27 13.71
C SER A 49 -12.53 -14.66 14.19
#